data_AF-A0A0N4T8L7-F1
#
_entry.id   AF-A0A0N4T8L7-F1
#
_cell.length_a   1.000
_cell.length_b   1.000
_cell.length_c   1.000
_cell.angle_alpha   90.00
_cell.angle_beta   90.00
_cell.angle_gamma   90.00
#
_symmetry.space_group_name_H-M   'P 1'
#
loop_
_entity.id
_entity.type
_entity.pdbx_description
1 polymer ?
#
loop_
_entity_poly.entity_id
_entity_poly.type
_entity_poly.pdbx_seq_one_letter_code
_entity_poly.pdbx_strand_id
1 'polypeptide(L)' 'MQNIVTNSNGVPFPYTTVEDYEAVIRQPLGKEWNPQRIHMKLIQPQIVTKAGRIIKPLDKSILEDESDDEK' A
#
# COMPACT_ATOMS: atom_id res chain seq x y z
N MET A 1 -10.67 -27.59 12.79
CA MET A 1 -9.58 -27.23 11.86
C MET A 1 -9.04 -25.89 12.33
N GLN A 2 -7.90 -25.88 13.00
CA GLN A 2 -7.32 -24.67 13.60
C GLN A 2 -6.27 -24.12 12.61
N ASN A 3 -6.57 -22.98 12.00
CA ASN A 3 -5.70 -22.36 11.00
C ASN A 3 -4.56 -21.58 11.68
N ILE A 4 -3.33 -22.01 11.36
CA ILE A 4 -2.05 -21.27 11.29
C ILE A 4 -2.30 -19.81 10.83
N VAL A 5 -1.74 -18.70 11.36
CA VAL A 5 -0.52 -18.40 12.12
C VAL A 5 -0.78 -17.12 12.95
N THR A 6 -0.68 -17.17 14.28
CA THR A 6 -0.31 -15.98 15.08
C THR A 6 0.66 -16.42 16.17
N ASN A 7 1.94 -16.08 15.99
CA ASN A 7 2.85 -16.05 17.12
C ASN A 7 2.68 -14.69 17.81
N SER A 8 2.50 -14.72 19.13
CA SER A 8 2.48 -13.61 20.10
C SER A 8 1.24 -12.67 20.16
N ASN A 9 0.14 -13.18 20.72
CA ASN A 9 -0.79 -12.49 21.64
C ASN A 9 -1.44 -11.14 21.23
N GLY A 10 -1.99 -11.03 20.01
CA GLY A 10 -2.89 -9.92 19.65
C GLY A 10 -2.96 -9.64 18.15
N VAL A 11 -3.84 -8.72 17.78
CA VAL A 11 -3.93 -8.19 16.41
C VAL A 11 -2.78 -7.19 16.19
N PRO A 12 -2.05 -7.23 15.06
CA PRO A 12 -0.95 -6.31 14.82
C PRO A 12 -1.44 -4.86 14.65
N PHE A 13 -0.64 -3.89 15.11
CA PHE A 13 -0.84 -2.48 14.76
C PHE A 13 -0.85 -2.33 13.23
N PRO A 14 -1.76 -1.56 12.61
CA PRO A 14 -2.68 -0.56 13.18
C PRO A 14 -4.10 -1.07 13.51
N TYR A 15 -4.35 -2.38 13.46
CA TYR A 15 -5.70 -2.92 13.62
C TYR A 15 -6.08 -3.05 15.10
N THR A 16 -7.37 -2.85 15.37
CA THR A 16 -7.93 -2.93 16.74
C THR A 16 -8.70 -4.22 16.96
N THR A 17 -9.33 -4.77 15.92
CA THR A 17 -10.15 -5.99 15.98
C THR A 17 -9.57 -7.10 15.10
N VAL A 18 -9.91 -8.35 15.42
CA VAL A 18 -9.45 -9.51 14.64
C VAL A 18 -10.17 -9.52 13.28
N GLU A 19 -11.45 -9.14 13.26
CA GLU A 19 -12.27 -9.11 12.05
C GLU A 19 -11.67 -8.15 11.00
N ASP A 20 -11.20 -6.97 11.41
CA ASP A 20 -10.59 -6.01 10.50
C ASP A 20 -9.29 -6.55 9.89
N TYR A 21 -8.47 -7.21 10.70
CA TYR A 21 -7.22 -7.81 10.23
C TYR A 21 -7.48 -8.94 9.24
N GLU A 22 -8.40 -9.85 9.57
CA GLU A 22 -8.78 -10.97 8.70
C GLU A 22 -9.38 -10.49 7.37
N ALA A 23 -10.20 -9.44 7.41
CA ALA A 23 -10.79 -8.85 6.21
C ALA A 23 -9.73 -8.32 5.23
N VAL A 24 -8.61 -7.77 5.75
CA VAL A 24 -7.52 -7.23 4.93
C VAL A 24 -6.64 -8.34 4.35
N ILE A 25 -6.29 -9.37 5.12
CA ILE A 25 -5.35 -10.41 4.66
C ILE A 25 -6.00 -11.51 3.81
N ARG A 26 -7.34 -11.57 3.73
CA ARG A 26 -8.07 -12.67 3.07
C ARG A 26 -7.74 -12.84 1.58
N GLN A 27 -7.32 -11.77 0.90
CA GLN A 27 -7.07 -11.82 -0.54
C GLN A 27 -5.60 -12.12 -0.84
N PRO A 28 -5.30 -13.17 -1.61
CA PRO A 28 -3.92 -13.46 -1.99
C PRO A 28 -3.40 -12.47 -3.04
N LEU A 29 -2.12 -12.10 -2.95
CA LEU A 29 -1.48 -11.11 -3.83
C LEU A 29 -0.72 -11.71 -5.01
N GLY A 30 -0.52 -13.04 -5.06
CA GLY A 30 0.27 -13.73 -6.09
C GLY A 30 -0.27 -13.61 -7.52
N LYS A 31 0.58 -13.90 -8.50
CA LYS A 31 0.26 -13.89 -9.95
C LYS A 31 -0.66 -15.04 -10.33
N GLU A 32 -0.65 -16.10 -9.53
CA GLU A 32 -1.43 -17.32 -9.70
C GLU A 32 -2.92 -17.07 -9.42
N TRP A 33 -3.23 -16.07 -8.59
CA TRP A 33 -4.60 -15.75 -8.16
C TRP A 33 -5.14 -14.45 -8.74
N ASN A 34 -4.30 -13.64 -9.39
CA ASN A 34 -4.69 -12.34 -9.95
C ASN A 34 -4.17 -12.17 -11.38
N PRO A 35 -4.93 -11.51 -12.28
CA PRO A 35 -4.42 -11.11 -13.58
C PRO A 35 -3.16 -10.24 -13.44
N GLN A 36 -2.22 -10.38 -14.38
CA GLN A 36 -0.92 -9.70 -14.34
C GLN A 36 -1.01 -8.19 -14.05
N ARG A 37 -1.95 -7.48 -14.68
CA ARG A 37 -2.16 -6.03 -14.47
C ARG A 37 -2.54 -5.71 -13.02
N ILE A 38 -3.38 -6.54 -12.41
CA ILE A 38 -3.83 -6.35 -11.03
C ILE A 38 -2.72 -6.69 -10.06
N HIS A 39 -2.02 -7.82 -10.27
CA HIS A 39 -0.85 -8.18 -9.47
C HIS A 39 0.18 -7.03 -9.44
N MET A 40 0.57 -6.50 -10.61
CA MET A 40 1.52 -5.40 -10.70
C MET A 40 1.06 -4.14 -9.94
N LYS A 41 -0.24 -3.85 -9.97
CA LYS A 41 -0.82 -2.73 -9.20
C LYS A 41 -0.80 -3.00 -7.69
N LEU A 42 -1.10 -4.23 -7.26
CA LEU A 42 -1.16 -4.61 -5.85
C LEU A 42 0.22 -4.64 -5.18
N ILE A 43 1.27 -5.00 -5.92
CA ILE A 43 2.65 -5.08 -5.38
C ILE A 43 3.44 -3.77 -5.56
N GLN A 44 2.84 -2.73 -6.14
CA GLN A 44 3.53 -1.47 -6.36
C GLN A 44 3.82 -0.78 -5.02
N PRO A 45 5.09 -0.40 -4.73
CA PRO A 45 5.41 0.29 -3.49
C PRO A 45 4.86 1.72 -3.50
N GLN A 46 4.52 2.22 -2.31
CA GLN A 46 4.03 3.60 -2.14
C GLN A 46 5.06 4.65 -2.57
N ILE A 47 6.36 4.35 -2.39
CA ILE A 47 7.46 5.25 -2.71
C ILE A 47 8.33 4.57 -3.77
N VAL A 48 8.50 5.24 -4.92
CA VAL A 48 9.37 4.78 -6.02
C VAL A 48 10.42 5.85 -6.27
N THR A 49 11.69 5.51 -6.04
CA THR A 49 12.84 6.37 -6.36
C THR A 49 13.40 6.02 -7.73
N LYS A 50 13.75 7.03 -8.53
CA LYS A 50 14.41 6.84 -9.83
C LYS A 50 15.93 6.72 -9.65
N ALA A 51 16.53 5.68 -10.20
CA ALA A 51 17.98 5.51 -10.19
C ALA A 51 18.68 6.65 -10.96
N GLY A 52 19.85 7.08 -10.46
CA GLY A 52 20.68 8.10 -11.12
C GLY A 52 20.19 9.54 -10.97
N ARG A 53 19.14 9.80 -10.17
CA ARG A 53 18.63 11.16 -9.93
C ARG A 53 18.76 11.57 -8.46
N ILE A 54 19.32 12.75 -8.22
CA ILE A 54 19.33 13.37 -6.89
C ILE A 54 17.90 13.76 -6.50
N ILE A 55 17.47 13.32 -5.32
CA ILE A 55 16.18 13.69 -4.73
C ILE A 55 16.37 15.06 -4.06
N LYS A 56 15.79 16.10 -4.67
CA LYS A 56 15.78 17.44 -4.08
C LYS A 56 14.68 17.51 -3.01
N PRO A 57 14.85 18.32 -1.95
CA PRO A 57 13.78 18.62 -1.02
C PRO A 57 12.56 19.19 -1.75
N LEU A 58 11.41 19.02 -1.12
CA LEU A 58 10.16 19.59 -1.58
C LEU A 58 10.23 21.13 -1.50
N ASP A 59 9.82 21.82 -2.56
CA ASP A 59 9.68 23.28 -2.55
C ASP A 59 8.24 23.66 -2.18
N LYS A 60 8.03 24.83 -1.58
CA LYS A 60 6.68 25.29 -1.17
C LYS A 60 5.78 25.61 -2.36
N SER A 61 6.37 25.94 -3.50
CA SER A 61 5.67 26.25 -4.76
C SER A 61 4.74 25.14 -5.23
N ILE A 62 5.01 23.87 -4.89
CA ILE A 62 4.15 22.75 -5.32
C ILE A 62 2.75 22.75 -4.68
N LEU A 63 2.57 23.50 -3.59
CA LEU A 63 1.29 23.59 -2.87
C LEU A 63 0.37 24.63 -3.50
N GLU A 64 0.87 25.44 -4.43
CA GLU A 64 0.18 26.61 -5.01
C GLU A 64 -0.54 26.28 -6.33
N ASP A 65 -0.32 25.09 -6.89
CA ASP A 65 -0.77 24.70 -8.24
C ASP A 65 -2.23 24.17 -8.31
N GLU A 66 -3.03 24.20 -7.23
CA GLU A 66 -4.44 23.75 -7.24
C GLU A 66 -5.48 24.87 -7.42
N SER A 67 -5.14 26.01 -8.02
CA SER A 67 -6.07 27.15 -8.17
C SER A 67 -6.47 27.58 -9.59
N ASP A 68 -6.00 26.94 -10.67
CA ASP A 68 -6.20 27.47 -12.04
C ASP A 68 -6.77 26.51 -13.11
N ASP A 69 -7.43 25.40 -12.76
CA ASP A 69 -8.05 24.48 -13.75
C ASP A 69 -9.58 24.63 -13.95
N GLU A 70 -10.12 25.84 -13.81
CA GLU A 70 -11.45 26.20 -14.37
C GLU A 70 -11.34 27.38 -15.35
N LYS A 71 -11.09 27.07 -16.63
CA LYS A 71 -11.55 27.86 -17.79
C LYS A 71 -11.96 26.96 -18.95
#